data_AF-A0A7M2Y7M6-F1
#
_entry.id   AF-A0A7M2Y7M6-F1
#
_cell.length_a   1.000
_cell.length_b   1.000
_cell.length_c   1.000
_cell.angle_alpha   90.00
_cell.angle_beta   90.00
_cell.angle_gamma   90.00
#
_symmetry.space_group_name_H-M   'P 1'
#
loop_
_entity.id
_entity.type
_entity.pdbx_description
1 polymer ?
#
loop_
_entity_poly.entity_id
_entity_poly.type
_entity_poly.pdbx_seq_one_letter_code
_entity_poly.pdbx_strand_id
1 'polypeptide(L)'
;MVVFMMMFVVQSFQKDRKTNTNMTSYFYTSSDTTPGAYGNPSNWDDSGGGGCTDGNAPCEIAVPDDTTLADHISGLSNSQVLAISKSRKSL
;
A
#
# COMPACT_ATOMS: atom_id res chain seq x y z
N MET A 1 24.50 -51.27 -25.36
CA MET A 1 24.75 -50.23 -24.33
C MET A 1 24.24 -48.92 -24.88
N VAL A 2 23.16 -48.37 -24.33
CA VAL A 2 22.63 -47.06 -24.74
C VAL A 2 22.63 -46.22 -23.47
N VAL A 3 23.64 -45.36 -23.34
CA VAL A 3 23.78 -44.44 -22.21
C VAL A 3 22.89 -43.24 -22.52
N PHE A 4 21.65 -43.26 -22.02
CA PHE A 4 20.80 -42.08 -22.02
C PHE A 4 21.21 -41.18 -20.86
N MET A 5 22.09 -40.22 -21.15
CA MET A 5 22.49 -39.15 -20.24
C MET A 5 21.30 -38.21 -20.03
N MET A 6 20.54 -38.41 -18.95
CA MET A 6 19.47 -37.50 -18.54
C MET A 6 20.12 -36.21 -17.99
N MET A 7 20.07 -35.14 -18.80
CA MET A 7 20.46 -33.80 -18.36
C MET A 7 19.46 -33.29 -17.33
N PHE A 8 19.90 -33.16 -16.09
CA PHE A 8 19.15 -32.48 -15.03
C PHE A 8 19.15 -30.98 -15.33
N VAL A 9 17.99 -30.44 -15.75
CA VAL A 9 17.78 -28.99 -15.83
C VAL A 9 17.59 -28.45 -14.41
N VAL A 10 18.63 -27.81 -13.87
CA VAL A 10 18.53 -27.05 -12.62
C VAL A 10 17.86 -25.72 -12.93
N GLN A 11 16.56 -25.61 -12.66
CA GLN A 11 15.90 -24.30 -12.67
C GLN A 11 16.29 -23.56 -11.39
N SER A 12 17.21 -22.60 -11.53
CA SER A 12 17.47 -21.60 -10.51
C SER A 12 16.21 -20.74 -10.35
N PHE A 13 15.43 -21.00 -9.30
CA PHE A 13 14.41 -20.06 -8.86
C PHE A 13 15.14 -18.80 -8.41
N GLN A 14 15.17 -17.80 -9.28
CA GLN A 14 15.51 -16.45 -8.87
C GLN A 14 14.41 -16.00 -7.92
N LYS A 15 14.73 -16.06 -6.63
CA LYS A 15 13.92 -15.51 -5.56
C LYS A 15 13.87 -14.01 -5.82
N ASP A 16 12.79 -13.53 -6.41
CA ASP A 16 12.51 -12.10 -6.55
C ASP A 16 12.61 -11.48 -5.16
N ARG A 17 13.76 -10.87 -4.88
CA ARG A 17 13.98 -10.05 -3.70
C ARG A 17 13.20 -8.77 -3.96
N LYS A 18 11.88 -8.81 -3.74
CA LYS A 18 11.15 -7.61 -3.34
C LYS A 18 11.92 -7.09 -2.15
N THR A 19 12.63 -5.99 -2.33
CA THR A 19 13.27 -5.24 -1.28
C THR A 19 12.19 -5.02 -0.24
N ASN A 20 12.28 -5.76 0.86
CA ASN A 20 11.33 -5.75 1.95
C ASN A 20 11.60 -4.49 2.76
N THR A 21 11.42 -3.31 2.14
CA THR A 21 11.05 -2.12 2.88
C THR A 21 9.70 -2.47 3.45
N ASN A 22 9.73 -2.88 4.70
CA ASN A 22 8.58 -3.21 5.49
C ASN A 22 7.70 -1.94 5.47
N MET A 23 6.51 -2.08 4.90
CA MET A 23 5.57 -0.99 4.67
C MET A 23 4.29 -1.37 5.41
N THR A 24 3.80 -0.45 6.23
CA THR A 24 2.53 -0.59 6.91
C THR A 24 1.45 0.04 6.04
N SER A 25 0.44 -0.77 5.67
CA SER A 25 -0.74 -0.28 4.98
C SER A 25 -1.69 0.36 5.99
N TYR A 26 -2.02 1.63 5.75
CA TYR A 26 -3.07 2.34 6.47
C TYR A 26 -4.27 2.53 5.57
N PHE A 27 -5.45 2.39 6.15
CA PHE A 27 -6.73 2.48 5.46
C PHE A 27 -7.56 3.65 5.97
N TYR A 28 -8.17 4.39 5.04
CA TYR A 28 -9.05 5.50 5.38
C TYR A 28 -10.39 4.97 5.89
N THR A 29 -10.71 5.26 7.15
CA THR A 29 -11.91 4.74 7.84
C THR A 29 -13.01 5.78 8.01
N SER A 30 -12.69 7.06 7.84
CA SER A 30 -13.65 8.16 7.94
C SER A 30 -14.46 8.34 6.64
N SER A 31 -15.58 9.05 6.74
CA SER A 31 -16.37 9.53 5.59
C SER A 31 -16.17 11.03 5.32
N ASP A 32 -15.27 11.68 6.06
CA ASP A 32 -15.00 13.10 5.93
C ASP A 32 -14.24 13.39 4.62
N THR A 33 -14.77 14.30 3.81
CA THR A 33 -14.13 14.74 2.56
C THR A 33 -13.75 16.22 2.58
N THR A 34 -13.92 16.87 3.73
CA THR A 34 -13.58 18.28 3.89
C THR A 34 -12.08 18.52 3.65
N PRO A 35 -11.68 19.73 3.22
CA PRO A 35 -10.27 20.03 2.94
C PRO A 35 -9.38 19.74 4.15
N GLY A 36 -8.40 18.85 4.00
CA GLY A 36 -7.48 18.43 5.05
C GLY A 36 -7.89 17.17 5.80
N ALA A 37 -9.11 16.66 5.60
CA ALA A 37 -9.59 15.43 6.24
C ALA A 37 -8.73 14.21 5.91
N TYR A 38 -8.20 14.12 4.68
CA TYR A 38 -7.34 13.00 4.30
C TYR A 38 -5.93 13.09 4.90
N GLY A 39 -5.48 14.31 5.22
CA GLY A 39 -4.21 14.54 5.90
C GLY A 39 -4.29 14.39 7.42
N ASN A 40 -5.48 14.11 7.98
CA ASN A 40 -5.67 13.88 9.41
C ASN A 40 -5.44 12.39 9.75
N PRO A 41 -4.38 12.03 10.48
CA PRO A 41 -4.07 10.63 10.83
C PRO A 41 -5.16 9.93 11.64
N SER A 42 -5.99 10.68 12.38
CA SER A 42 -7.11 10.09 13.14
C SER A 42 -8.22 9.52 12.26
N ASN A 43 -8.22 9.82 10.96
CA ASN A 43 -9.17 9.26 9.99
C ASN A 43 -8.66 7.96 9.32
N TRP A 44 -7.53 7.41 9.78
CA TRP A 44 -6.87 6.24 9.22
C TRP A 44 -6.62 5.17 10.28
N ASP A 45 -6.58 3.92 9.84
CA ASP A 45 -6.39 2.74 10.69
C ASP A 45 -5.58 1.66 9.94
N ASP A 46 -4.70 0.93 10.62
CA ASP A 46 -3.90 -0.16 10.06
C ASP A 46 -4.64 -1.51 10.06
N SER A 47 -5.77 -1.60 10.78
CA SER A 47 -6.63 -2.78 10.85
C SER A 47 -7.77 -2.77 9.81
N GLY A 48 -7.99 -1.64 9.14
CA GLY A 48 -9.13 -1.35 8.26
C GLY A 48 -9.03 -1.91 6.84
N GLY A 49 -8.59 -3.15 6.66
CA GLY A 49 -8.41 -3.77 5.33
C GLY A 49 -9.72 -4.16 4.64
N GLY A 50 -10.50 -3.19 4.15
CA GLY A 50 -11.75 -3.48 3.46
C GLY A 50 -12.47 -2.28 2.84
N GLY A 51 -12.99 -2.49 1.62
CA GLY A 51 -13.87 -1.51 0.96
C GLY A 51 -13.17 -0.56 -0.02
N CYS A 52 -11.95 -0.88 -0.48
CA CYS A 52 -11.36 -0.17 -1.60
C CYS A 52 -12.14 -0.50 -2.88
N THR A 53 -12.74 0.52 -3.48
CA THR A 53 -13.54 0.45 -4.70
C THR A 53 -13.31 1.72 -5.50
N ASP A 54 -13.69 1.74 -6.78
CA ASP A 54 -13.51 2.93 -7.60
C ASP A 54 -14.35 4.09 -7.03
N GLY A 55 -13.67 5.15 -6.60
CA GLY A 55 -14.29 6.30 -5.95
C GLY A 55 -13.35 7.48 -5.82
N ASN A 56 -13.82 8.52 -5.12
CA ASN A 56 -13.15 9.82 -5.06
C ASN A 56 -12.31 10.02 -3.78
N ALA A 57 -12.37 9.10 -2.82
CA ALA A 57 -11.62 9.17 -1.58
C ALA A 57 -10.39 8.26 -1.61
N PRO A 58 -9.35 8.53 -0.81
CA PRO A 58 -8.26 7.59 -0.65
C PRO A 58 -8.78 6.36 0.10
N CYS A 59 -8.29 5.17 -0.26
CA CYS A 59 -8.58 3.96 0.51
C CYS A 59 -7.37 3.49 1.28
N GLU A 60 -6.25 3.29 0.60
CA GLU A 60 -5.04 2.72 1.17
C GLU A 60 -3.83 3.59 0.85
N ILE A 61 -2.95 3.76 1.82
CA ILE A 61 -1.59 4.31 1.67
C ILE A 61 -0.60 3.31 2.26
N ALA A 62 0.55 3.20 1.62
CA ALA A 62 1.66 2.43 2.13
C ALA A 62 2.66 3.39 2.75
N VAL A 63 2.81 3.32 4.07
CA VAL A 63 3.76 4.13 4.83
C VAL A 63 4.97 3.26 5.12
N PRO A 64 6.20 3.70 4.79
CA PRO A 64 7.39 2.94 5.13
C PRO A 64 7.62 2.96 6.65
N ASP A 65 8.07 1.83 7.21
CA ASP A 65 8.18 1.59 8.66
C ASP A 65 9.17 2.52 9.39
N ASP A 66 10.01 3.26 8.66
CA ASP A 66 10.89 4.29 9.20
C ASP A 66 10.20 5.63 9.43
N THR A 67 8.94 5.76 9.02
CA THR A 67 8.12 6.97 9.17
C THR A 67 6.78 6.66 9.82
N THR A 68 6.21 7.63 10.52
CA THR A 68 4.82 7.50 11.01
C THR A 68 3.83 7.94 9.95
N LEU A 69 2.59 7.45 10.04
CA LEU A 69 1.51 7.96 9.20
C LEU A 69 1.41 9.49 9.29
N ALA A 70 1.48 10.04 10.51
CA ALA A 70 1.42 11.48 10.73
C ALA A 70 2.52 12.23 9.96
N ASP A 71 3.76 11.74 9.98
CA ASP A 71 4.84 12.38 9.22
C ASP A 71 4.63 12.26 7.69
N HIS A 72 3.95 11.21 7.24
CA HIS A 72 3.70 10.96 5.83
C HIS A 72 2.55 11.80 5.25
N ILE A 73 1.51 12.11 6.05
CA ILE A 73 0.29 12.78 5.56
C ILE A 73 -0.06 14.11 6.24
N SER A 74 0.54 14.44 7.39
CA SER A 74 0.23 15.67 8.12
C SER A 74 0.61 16.90 7.30
N GLY A 75 -0.32 17.86 7.22
CA GLY A 75 -0.16 19.08 6.43
C GLY A 75 -0.33 18.89 4.91
N LEU A 76 -0.55 17.66 4.43
CA LEU A 76 -0.92 17.43 3.04
C LEU A 76 -2.40 17.78 2.81
N SER A 77 -2.66 18.39 1.67
CA SER A 77 -4.02 18.59 1.17
C SER A 77 -4.65 17.28 0.71
N ASN A 78 -5.98 17.25 0.61
CA ASN A 78 -6.69 16.07 0.13
C ASN A 78 -6.18 15.58 -1.23
N SER A 79 -5.90 16.48 -2.17
CA SER A 79 -5.38 16.11 -3.50
C SER A 79 -3.98 15.49 -3.44
N GLN A 80 -3.12 15.93 -2.51
CA GLN A 80 -1.80 15.35 -2.31
C GLN A 80 -1.89 13.96 -1.70
N VAL A 81 -2.75 13.77 -0.67
CA VAL A 81 -2.98 12.44 -0.08
C VAL A 81 -3.60 11.49 -1.10
N LEU A 82 -4.51 12.00 -1.94
CA LEU A 82 -5.05 11.25 -3.07
C LEU A 82 -3.96 10.87 -4.08
N ALA A 83 -2.92 11.67 -4.30
CA ALA A 83 -1.85 11.34 -5.24
C ALA A 83 -0.93 10.21 -4.74
N ILE A 84 -0.76 10.07 -3.41
CA ILE A 84 0.10 9.04 -2.79
C ILE A 84 -0.66 7.76 -2.41
N SER A 85 -1.99 7.79 -2.38
CA SER A 85 -2.81 6.60 -2.12
C SER A 85 -2.65 5.54 -3.20
N LYS A 86 -2.52 4.29 -2.77
CA LYS A 86 -2.45 3.11 -3.63
C LYS A 86 -3.77 2.78 -4.30
N SER A 87 -4.87 3.06 -3.61
CA SER A 87 -6.22 2.71 -4.05
C SER A 87 -7.23 3.76 -3.60
N ARG A 88 -8.41 3.70 -4.22
CA ARG A 88 -9.53 4.60 -3.97
C ARG A 88 -10.67 3.89 -3.25
N LYS A 89 -11.59 4.67 -2.70
CA LYS A 89 -12.84 4.20 -2.10
C LYS A 89 -13.99 5.15 -2.44
N SER A 90 -15.16 4.58 -2.66
CA SER A 90 -16.42 5.33 -2.68
C SER A 90 -16.88 5.51 -1.24
N LEU A 91 -17.15 6.77 -0.86
CA LEU A 91 -17.73 7.14 0.43
C LEU A 91 -19.25 7.26 0.34
#